data_AF-A0A1Q8WP42-F1
#
_entry.id   AF-A0A1Q8WP42-F1
#
_cell.length_a   1.000
_cell.length_b   1.000
_cell.length_c   1.000
_cell.angle_alpha   90.00
_cell.angle_beta   90.00
_cell.angle_gamma   90.00
#
_symmetry.space_group_name_H-M   'P 1'
#
loop_
_entity.id
_entity.type
_entity.pdbx_description
1 polymer ?
#
loop_
_entity_poly.entity_id
_entity_poly.type
_entity_poly.pdbx_seq_one_letter_code
_entity_poly.pdbx_strand_id
1 'polypeptide(L)'
;MNARRREALAFGLVSLAFAVAGCSPMAMARKRRERKVHQYLSGLDAVASVRVEVHPEFSEPDRWTVDVRLKDDPSAESVATVVRDAYAKVLNLTGANEVRMVVSWVKGKTSVFCYLPMKDADKAASATVEALSPVMERVQIEEERISFEYRTTETLPDHFILPPTSAVLRLGSLRVEQSILIGRSHCFISHAKGKDLTSVPIKRALEAIPSDKRYGAVLSLEAEDYNSHQARLIFKKWVNDWQDEDVQPDAAVLATVLGNQVLQRVELLTSVESKVQPRVVGFDMKSGTVVGQGDPPEKGAPILAAAQQMVASVS
;
A
#
# COMPACT_ATOMS: atom_id res chain seq x y z
N MET A 1 -28.36 -2.83 -95.19
CA MET A 1 -29.19 -3.45 -94.15
C MET A 1 -28.38 -4.50 -93.41
N ASN A 2 -28.40 -4.44 -92.07
CA ASN A 2 -28.12 -5.47 -91.06
C ASN A 2 -26.67 -5.88 -90.72
N ALA A 3 -26.13 -5.16 -89.72
CA ALA A 3 -25.74 -5.63 -88.37
C ALA A 3 -24.87 -6.90 -88.18
N ARG A 4 -23.71 -6.75 -87.51
CA ARG A 4 -23.48 -7.11 -86.08
C ARG A 4 -21.98 -7.24 -85.70
N ARG A 5 -21.63 -6.59 -84.58
CA ARG A 5 -20.69 -6.98 -83.49
C ARG A 5 -19.24 -7.39 -83.83
N ARG A 6 -18.27 -6.71 -83.20
CA ARG A 6 -17.67 -7.19 -81.93
C ARG A 6 -16.88 -6.09 -81.20
N GLU A 7 -17.09 -6.06 -79.90
CA GLU A 7 -16.48 -5.22 -78.88
C GLU A 7 -15.02 -5.63 -78.62
N ALA A 8 -14.19 -4.67 -78.23
CA ALA A 8 -13.02 -4.91 -77.40
C ALA A 8 -12.96 -3.80 -76.33
N LEU A 9 -13.47 -4.14 -75.15
CA LEU A 9 -13.33 -3.35 -73.92
C LEU A 9 -11.85 -3.28 -73.53
N ALA A 10 -11.24 -2.11 -73.71
CA ALA A 10 -9.95 -1.79 -73.12
C ALA A 10 -10.14 -1.48 -71.63
N PHE A 11 -9.88 -2.48 -70.77
CA PHE A 11 -9.74 -2.28 -69.34
C PHE A 11 -8.46 -1.48 -69.06
N GLY A 12 -8.60 -0.19 -68.81
CA GLY A 12 -7.54 0.63 -68.20
C GLY A 12 -7.45 0.34 -66.71
N LEU A 13 -6.49 -0.48 -66.31
CA LEU A 13 -6.07 -0.66 -64.91
C LEU A 13 -5.51 0.66 -64.37
N VAL A 14 -6.30 1.40 -63.58
CA VAL A 14 -5.76 2.45 -62.71
C VAL A 14 -4.99 1.76 -61.59
N SER A 15 -3.66 1.80 -61.71
CA SER A 15 -2.76 1.33 -60.65
C SER A 15 -2.90 2.23 -59.43
N LEU A 16 -3.59 1.77 -58.39
CA LEU A 16 -3.60 2.40 -57.08
C LEU A 16 -2.32 2.00 -56.33
N ALA A 17 -1.20 2.61 -56.69
CA ALA A 17 0.06 2.42 -55.99
C ALA A 17 0.24 3.52 -54.94
N PHE A 18 -0.16 3.27 -53.69
CA PHE A 18 0.43 3.88 -52.48
C PHE A 18 0.10 3.02 -51.25
N ALA A 19 0.66 1.80 -51.21
CA ALA A 19 0.84 1.08 -49.95
C ALA A 19 2.28 1.33 -49.44
N VAL A 20 2.59 2.59 -49.15
CA VAL A 20 3.70 2.89 -48.25
C VAL A 20 3.15 2.65 -46.86
N ALA A 21 3.71 1.71 -46.13
CA ALA A 21 3.49 1.52 -44.70
C ALA A 21 4.04 2.74 -43.92
N GLY A 22 3.44 3.91 -44.16
CA GLY A 22 3.75 5.15 -43.48
C GLY A 22 2.96 5.15 -42.19
N CYS A 23 3.66 5.08 -41.05
CA CYS A 23 3.07 5.42 -39.77
C CYS A 23 2.33 6.76 -39.93
N SER A 24 1.07 6.85 -39.47
CA SER A 24 0.28 8.07 -39.58
C SER A 24 1.06 9.26 -38.97
N PRO A 25 0.84 10.51 -39.44
CA PRO A 25 1.49 11.69 -38.86
C PRO A 25 1.34 11.77 -37.33
N MET A 26 0.20 11.29 -36.81
CA MET A 26 -0.05 11.14 -35.37
C MET A 26 0.90 10.14 -34.70
N ALA A 27 1.10 8.95 -35.30
CA ALA A 27 2.05 7.95 -34.79
C ALA A 27 3.50 8.47 -34.80
N MET A 28 3.88 9.25 -35.82
CA MET A 28 5.20 9.89 -35.89
C MET A 28 5.38 10.96 -34.82
N ALA A 29 4.36 11.79 -34.58
CA ALA A 29 4.37 12.80 -33.52
C ALA A 29 4.49 12.14 -32.13
N ARG A 30 3.75 11.05 -31.89
CA ARG A 30 3.82 10.25 -30.66
C ARG A 30 5.24 9.73 -30.41
N LYS A 31 5.82 9.04 -31.39
CA LYS A 31 7.18 8.48 -31.30
C LYS A 31 8.25 9.56 -31.07
N ARG A 32 8.04 10.77 -31.62
CA ARG A 32 8.90 11.93 -31.36
C ARG A 32 8.80 12.40 -29.91
N ARG A 33 7.59 12.47 -29.33
CA ARG A 33 7.39 12.85 -27.93
C ARG A 33 7.97 11.80 -26.98
N GLU A 34 7.74 10.53 -27.25
CA GLU A 34 8.34 9.40 -26.52
C GLU A 34 9.86 9.50 -26.47
N ARG A 35 10.52 9.73 -27.61
CA ARG A 35 11.98 9.92 -27.67
C ARG A 35 12.44 11.13 -26.85
N LYS A 36 11.72 12.25 -26.88
CA LYS A 36 12.07 13.45 -26.09
C LYS A 36 12.00 13.18 -24.59
N VAL A 37 10.94 12.48 -24.15
CA VAL A 37 10.77 12.07 -22.74
C VAL A 37 11.93 11.17 -22.32
N HIS A 38 12.22 10.13 -23.10
CA HIS A 38 13.33 9.21 -22.83
C HIS A 38 14.68 9.95 -22.76
N GLN A 39 14.97 10.83 -23.73
CA GLN A 39 16.22 11.59 -23.77
C GLN A 39 16.39 12.52 -22.57
N TYR A 40 15.32 13.22 -22.18
CA TYR A 40 15.35 14.10 -21.02
C TYR A 40 15.62 13.33 -19.73
N LEU A 41 14.84 12.28 -19.46
CA LEU A 41 14.94 11.50 -18.22
C LEU A 41 16.27 10.75 -18.12
N SER A 42 16.74 10.15 -19.22
CA SER A 42 18.03 9.45 -19.25
C SER A 42 19.23 10.39 -19.09
N GLY A 43 19.05 11.70 -19.32
CA GLY A 43 20.07 12.71 -19.12
C GLY A 43 20.19 13.22 -17.68
N LEU A 44 19.29 12.81 -16.78
CA LEU A 44 19.34 13.17 -15.36
C LEU A 44 20.37 12.30 -14.64
N ASP A 45 21.31 12.91 -13.92
CA ASP A 45 22.41 12.16 -13.28
C ASP A 45 21.91 11.10 -12.27
N ALA A 46 20.81 11.36 -11.56
CA ALA A 46 20.27 10.40 -10.60
C ALA A 46 19.56 9.19 -11.24
N VAL A 47 19.32 9.19 -12.55
CA VAL A 47 18.54 8.17 -13.26
C VAL A 47 19.46 7.09 -13.83
N ALA A 48 19.14 5.83 -13.56
CA ALA A 48 19.85 4.66 -14.07
C ALA A 48 19.20 4.11 -15.35
N SER A 49 17.87 4.07 -15.42
CA SER A 49 17.16 3.61 -16.62
C SER A 49 15.75 4.20 -16.72
N VAL A 50 15.24 4.28 -17.94
CA VAL A 50 13.91 4.82 -18.24
C VAL A 50 13.19 3.88 -19.19
N ARG A 51 11.90 3.65 -18.93
CA ARG A 51 10.97 3.03 -19.87
C ARG A 51 9.81 3.99 -20.11
N VAL A 52 9.46 4.19 -21.38
CA VAL A 52 8.32 5.02 -21.78
C VAL A 52 7.41 4.15 -22.63
N GLU A 53 6.17 4.00 -22.20
CA GLU A 53 5.15 3.26 -22.91
C GLU A 53 3.98 4.19 -23.22
N VAL A 54 3.49 4.13 -24.46
CA VAL A 54 2.36 4.94 -24.91
C VAL A 54 1.28 4.04 -25.44
N HIS A 55 0.14 4.05 -24.75
CA HIS A 55 -1.06 3.31 -25.12
C HIS A 55 -1.94 4.24 -25.97
N PRO A 56 -2.07 3.97 -27.29
CA PRO A 56 -2.91 4.77 -28.17
C PRO A 56 -4.37 4.60 -27.80
N GLU A 57 -5.07 5.70 -27.56
CA GLU A 57 -6.52 5.68 -27.37
C GLU A 57 -7.19 6.26 -28.62
N PHE A 58 -8.34 5.69 -29.00
CA PHE A 58 -9.03 6.06 -30.24
C PHE A 58 -9.90 7.32 -30.07
N SER A 59 -10.57 7.42 -28.92
CA SER A 59 -11.48 8.52 -28.56
C SER A 59 -11.01 9.36 -27.38
N GLU A 60 -9.91 8.97 -26.75
CA GLU A 60 -9.30 9.66 -25.60
C GLU A 60 -7.87 10.11 -25.94
N PRO A 61 -7.28 11.03 -25.16
CA PRO A 61 -5.86 11.30 -25.24
C PRO A 61 -5.03 10.03 -24.99
N ASP A 62 -3.89 9.90 -25.68
CA ASP A 62 -2.93 8.81 -25.46
C ASP A 62 -2.63 8.64 -23.96
N ARG A 63 -2.63 7.40 -23.48
CA ARG A 63 -2.23 7.07 -22.11
C ARG A 63 -0.72 6.85 -22.04
N TRP A 64 -0.04 7.68 -21.25
CA TRP A 64 1.41 7.64 -21.08
C TRP A 64 1.75 6.96 -19.76
N THR A 65 2.61 5.94 -19.83
CA THR A 65 3.24 5.30 -18.68
C THR A 65 4.75 5.52 -18.76
N VAL A 66 5.35 5.98 -17.67
CA VAL A 66 6.77 6.27 -17.59
C VAL A 66 7.35 5.64 -16.34
N ASP A 67 8.21 4.63 -16.51
CA ASP A 67 8.96 4.04 -15.42
C ASP A 67 10.36 4.64 -15.39
N VAL A 68 10.72 5.23 -14.26
CA VAL A 68 12.05 5.76 -14.00
C VAL A 68 12.68 4.95 -12.88
N ARG A 69 13.84 4.35 -13.16
CA ARG A 69 14.67 3.72 -12.15
C ARG A 69 15.83 4.65 -11.81
N LEU A 70 15.94 5.06 -10.56
CA LEU A 70 17.09 5.81 -10.05
C LEU A 70 18.29 4.88 -9.84
N LYS A 71 19.47 5.49 -9.69
CA LYS A 71 20.64 4.79 -9.16
C LYS A 71 20.33 4.23 -7.77
N ASP A 72 21.00 3.13 -7.41
CA ASP A 72 20.83 2.51 -6.09
C ASP A 72 21.34 3.45 -4.99
N ASP A 73 20.74 3.35 -3.80
CA ASP A 73 20.99 4.16 -2.61
C ASP A 73 20.98 5.69 -2.86
N PRO A 74 19.93 6.25 -3.52
CA PRO A 74 19.90 7.67 -3.83
C PRO A 74 19.73 8.51 -2.55
N SER A 75 20.27 9.74 -2.56
CA SER A 75 20.04 10.70 -1.48
C SER A 75 18.60 11.21 -1.49
N ALA A 76 18.09 11.63 -0.33
CA ALA A 76 16.74 12.19 -0.21
C ALA A 76 16.52 13.42 -1.12
N GLU A 77 17.54 14.26 -1.25
CA GLU A 77 17.54 15.44 -2.13
C GLU A 77 17.49 15.06 -3.62
N SER A 78 18.25 14.03 -4.03
CA SER A 78 18.24 13.54 -5.41
C SER A 78 16.88 12.96 -5.78
N VAL A 79 16.26 12.18 -4.88
CA VAL A 79 14.91 11.62 -5.10
C VAL A 79 13.88 12.73 -5.20
N ALA A 80 13.88 13.67 -4.25
CA ALA A 80 12.94 14.79 -4.23
C ALA A 80 13.01 15.62 -5.52
N THR A 81 14.23 15.94 -5.97
CA THR A 81 14.47 16.69 -7.20
C THR A 81 13.91 15.96 -8.42
N VAL A 82 14.20 14.67 -8.58
CA VAL A 82 13.68 13.91 -9.73
C VAL A 82 12.16 13.82 -9.68
N VAL A 83 11.58 13.47 -8.53
CA VAL A 83 10.12 13.33 -8.38
C VAL A 83 9.40 14.65 -8.72
N ARG A 84 9.90 15.78 -8.21
CA ARG A 84 9.29 17.10 -8.46
C ARG A 84 9.47 17.56 -9.90
N ASP A 85 10.71 17.59 -10.38
CA ASP A 85 11.06 18.31 -11.61
C ASP A 85 10.81 17.46 -12.85
N ALA A 86 11.03 16.15 -12.75
CA ALA A 86 10.86 15.25 -13.89
C ALA A 86 9.39 15.10 -14.27
N TYR A 87 8.47 14.97 -13.32
CA TYR A 87 7.05 14.82 -13.61
C TYR A 87 6.51 16.02 -14.39
N ALA A 88 6.75 17.24 -13.90
CA ALA A 88 6.30 18.47 -14.55
C ALA A 88 6.88 18.62 -15.97
N LYS A 89 8.15 18.24 -16.16
CA LYS A 89 8.79 18.30 -17.48
C LYS A 89 8.24 17.24 -18.44
N VAL A 90 8.01 16.01 -17.96
CA VAL A 90 7.42 14.92 -18.75
C VAL A 90 6.03 15.30 -19.22
N LEU A 91 5.18 15.84 -18.34
CA LEU A 91 3.83 16.30 -18.69
C LEU A 91 3.86 17.34 -19.83
N ASN A 92 4.79 18.29 -19.77
CA ASN A 92 4.99 19.28 -20.83
C ASN A 92 5.47 18.64 -22.16
N LEU A 93 6.42 17.69 -22.10
CA LEU A 93 6.96 17.03 -23.28
C LEU A 93 5.94 16.13 -24.00
N THR A 94 5.05 15.48 -23.25
CA THR A 94 3.97 14.64 -23.80
C THR A 94 2.81 15.48 -24.33
N GLY A 95 2.57 16.66 -23.74
CA GLY A 95 1.38 17.46 -24.00
C GLY A 95 0.08 16.76 -23.58
N ALA A 96 0.19 15.73 -22.72
CA ALA A 96 -0.94 15.02 -22.15
C ALA A 96 -1.49 15.80 -20.94
N ASN A 97 -2.75 15.54 -20.59
CA ASN A 97 -3.34 16.08 -19.37
C ASN A 97 -2.82 15.36 -18.11
N GLU A 98 -2.42 14.10 -18.26
CA GLU A 98 -1.92 13.26 -17.18
C GLU A 98 -0.90 12.26 -17.74
N VAL A 99 0.08 11.90 -16.92
CA VAL A 99 1.04 10.83 -17.20
C VAL A 99 1.12 9.96 -15.96
N ARG A 100 1.00 8.63 -16.11
CA ARG A 100 1.30 7.72 -15.02
C ARG A 100 2.81 7.54 -14.96
N MET A 101 3.43 8.00 -13.89
CA MET A 101 4.88 7.91 -13.74
C MET A 101 5.22 7.17 -12.46
N VAL A 102 6.09 6.17 -12.55
CA VAL A 102 6.60 5.43 -11.40
C VAL A 102 8.08 5.71 -11.27
N VAL A 103 8.46 6.39 -10.18
CA VAL A 103 9.87 6.57 -9.82
C VAL A 103 10.23 5.49 -8.82
N SER A 104 11.18 4.62 -9.19
CA SER A 104 11.62 3.49 -8.39
C SER A 104 13.10 3.56 -8.06
N TRP A 105 13.47 3.08 -6.89
CA TRP A 105 14.86 2.95 -6.48
C TRP A 105 15.03 1.79 -5.52
N VAL A 106 16.28 1.38 -5.30
CA VAL A 106 16.64 0.38 -4.29
C VAL A 106 17.51 1.07 -3.25
N LYS A 107 17.26 0.80 -1.97
CA LYS A 107 18.15 1.15 -0.87
C LYS A 107 18.59 -0.12 -0.15
N GLY A 108 19.84 -0.52 -0.30
CA GLY A 108 20.33 -1.84 0.11
C GLY A 108 19.52 -2.98 -0.52
N LYS A 109 18.61 -3.60 0.25
CA LYS A 109 17.72 -4.67 -0.23
C LYS A 109 16.25 -4.23 -0.37
N THR A 110 15.92 -3.01 0.01
CA THR A 110 14.55 -2.50 0.03
C THR A 110 14.21 -1.87 -1.32
N SER A 111 13.15 -2.33 -1.96
CA SER A 111 12.64 -1.72 -3.19
C SER A 111 11.63 -0.63 -2.86
N VAL A 112 11.75 0.55 -3.48
CA VAL A 112 10.82 1.65 -3.27
C VAL A 112 10.19 2.08 -4.57
N PHE A 113 8.89 2.36 -4.53
CA PHE A 113 8.09 2.79 -5.66
C PHE A 113 7.29 4.03 -5.29
N CYS A 114 7.47 5.11 -6.03
CA CYS A 114 6.70 6.34 -5.90
C CYS A 114 5.83 6.52 -7.14
N TYR A 115 4.51 6.46 -6.94
CA TYR A 115 3.52 6.57 -8.00
C TYR A 115 3.05 8.03 -8.13
N LEU A 116 3.07 8.54 -9.36
CA LEU A 116 2.72 9.93 -9.70
C LEU A 116 1.61 9.96 -10.76
N PRO A 117 0.76 11.02 -10.77
CA PRO A 117 0.83 12.21 -9.92
C PRO A 117 0.37 11.97 -8.47
N MET A 118 0.94 12.73 -7.54
CA MET A 118 0.40 12.89 -6.19
C MET A 118 0.81 14.24 -5.62
N LYS A 119 0.04 14.74 -4.63
CA LYS A 119 0.38 15.98 -3.92
C LYS A 119 1.57 15.76 -2.98
N ASP A 120 2.47 16.75 -2.91
CA ASP A 120 3.65 16.73 -2.02
C ASP A 120 4.54 15.48 -2.22
N ALA A 121 4.57 14.92 -3.44
CA ALA A 121 5.29 13.70 -3.79
C ALA A 121 6.79 13.76 -3.46
N ASP A 122 7.41 14.91 -3.67
CA ASP A 122 8.82 15.17 -3.38
C ASP A 122 9.12 15.08 -1.88
N LYS A 123 8.23 15.63 -1.06
CA LYS A 123 8.33 15.53 0.41
C LYS A 123 8.10 14.11 0.89
N ALA A 124 7.11 13.41 0.31
CA ALA A 124 6.81 12.02 0.64
C ALA A 124 7.97 11.09 0.30
N ALA A 125 8.55 11.25 -0.89
CA ALA A 125 9.70 10.46 -1.35
C ALA A 125 10.95 10.75 -0.50
N SER A 126 11.23 12.03 -0.21
CA SER A 126 12.34 12.43 0.66
C SER A 126 12.21 11.84 2.08
N ALA A 127 11.06 12.03 2.73
CA ALA A 127 10.81 11.50 4.07
C ALA A 127 10.88 9.97 4.11
N THR A 128 10.45 9.31 3.02
CA THR A 128 10.57 7.85 2.90
C THR A 128 12.02 7.42 2.91
N VAL A 129 12.92 8.08 2.16
CA VAL A 129 14.36 7.73 2.13
C VAL A 129 14.97 7.69 3.53
N GLU A 130 14.57 8.62 4.40
CA GLU A 130 15.02 8.70 5.80
C GLU A 130 14.44 7.59 6.69
N ALA A 131 13.21 7.15 6.42
CA ALA A 131 12.52 6.10 7.18
C ALA A 131 12.91 4.67 6.78
N LEU A 132 13.62 4.48 5.67
CA LEU A 132 13.99 3.16 5.16
C LEU A 132 14.90 2.39 6.11
N SER A 133 14.56 1.12 6.31
CA SER A 133 15.30 0.17 7.13
C SER A 133 15.65 -1.10 6.32
N PRO A 134 16.80 -1.76 6.58
CA PRO A 134 17.19 -2.99 5.88
C PRO A 134 16.23 -4.18 6.06
N VAL A 135 15.40 -4.16 7.12
CA VAL A 135 14.39 -5.21 7.37
C VAL A 135 13.16 -5.08 6.47
N MET A 136 13.04 -3.96 5.75
CA MET A 136 11.97 -3.74 4.79
C MET A 136 12.23 -4.54 3.50
N GLU A 137 11.15 -5.00 2.89
CA GLU A 137 11.16 -5.63 1.57
C GLU A 137 10.82 -4.60 0.50
N ARG A 138 9.72 -3.90 0.71
CA ARG A 138 9.13 -2.98 -0.25
C ARG A 138 8.51 -1.78 0.43
N VAL A 139 8.62 -0.62 -0.20
CA VAL A 139 7.89 0.59 0.18
C VAL A 139 7.17 1.16 -1.03
N GLN A 140 5.90 1.52 -0.85
CA GLN A 140 5.05 2.11 -1.89
C GLN A 140 4.55 3.47 -1.42
N ILE A 141 4.70 4.48 -2.26
CA ILE A 141 4.23 5.85 -2.04
C ILE A 141 3.15 6.09 -3.09
N GLU A 142 1.91 6.10 -2.64
CA GLU A 142 0.70 6.25 -3.45
C GLU A 142 0.00 7.57 -3.11
N GLU A 143 -1.03 7.92 -3.88
CA GLU A 143 -1.74 9.19 -3.76
C GLU A 143 -2.27 9.47 -2.34
N GLU A 144 -2.76 8.43 -1.65
CA GLU A 144 -3.40 8.55 -0.33
C GLU A 144 -2.57 7.96 0.82
N ARG A 145 -1.50 7.20 0.52
CA ARG A 145 -0.78 6.43 1.55
C ARG A 145 0.68 6.12 1.22
N ILE A 146 1.44 5.85 2.27
CA ILE A 146 2.78 5.25 2.22
C ILE A 146 2.73 3.90 2.93
N SER A 147 3.02 2.83 2.21
CA SER A 147 2.97 1.46 2.72
C SER A 147 4.38 0.88 2.87
N PHE A 148 4.73 0.48 4.09
CA PHE A 148 5.99 -0.17 4.42
C PHE A 148 5.77 -1.68 4.61
N GLU A 149 6.18 -2.47 3.63
CA GLU A 149 6.15 -3.94 3.68
C GLU A 149 7.49 -4.46 4.20
N TYR A 150 7.45 -5.12 5.36
CA TYR A 150 8.60 -5.73 6.00
C TYR A 150 8.75 -7.19 5.59
N ARG A 151 9.99 -7.67 5.57
CA ARG A 151 10.30 -9.06 5.23
C ARG A 151 9.66 -10.03 6.20
N THR A 152 9.27 -11.19 5.68
CA THR A 152 8.77 -12.31 6.49
C THR A 152 9.79 -12.74 7.54
N THR A 153 9.32 -12.94 8.78
CA THR A 153 10.14 -13.38 9.92
C THR A 153 9.34 -14.36 10.79
N GLU A 154 9.97 -15.05 11.74
CA GLU A 154 9.26 -15.94 12.68
C GLU A 154 8.70 -15.21 13.93
N THR A 155 9.27 -14.03 14.23
CA THR A 155 8.96 -13.24 15.42
C THR A 155 8.88 -11.76 15.06
N LEU A 156 7.98 -11.02 15.68
CA LEU A 156 7.87 -9.58 15.46
C LEU A 156 9.12 -8.85 15.98
N PRO A 157 9.70 -7.90 15.21
CA PRO A 157 10.78 -7.04 15.69
C PRO A 157 10.33 -6.18 16.89
N ASP A 158 11.22 -5.97 17.88
CA ASP A 158 10.91 -5.18 19.08
C ASP A 158 10.51 -3.73 18.77
N HIS A 159 11.15 -3.14 17.76
CA HIS A 159 10.89 -1.78 17.30
C HIS A 159 10.19 -1.78 15.93
N PHE A 160 9.13 -2.58 15.80
CA PHE A 160 8.36 -2.65 14.57
C PHE A 160 7.55 -1.38 14.31
N ILE A 161 6.91 -0.80 15.33
CA ILE A 161 6.12 0.43 15.19
C ILE A 161 7.05 1.60 14.86
N LEU A 162 6.78 2.33 13.77
CA LEU A 162 7.52 3.54 13.43
C LEU A 162 7.49 4.54 14.61
N PRO A 163 8.64 5.13 14.98
CA PRO A 163 8.68 6.08 16.08
C PRO A 163 7.94 7.37 15.69
N PRO A 164 7.30 8.09 16.64
CA PRO A 164 6.60 9.35 16.38
C PRO A 164 7.49 10.44 15.75
N THR A 165 8.80 10.33 15.91
CA THR A 165 9.80 11.23 15.32
C THR A 165 10.06 10.96 13.84
N SER A 166 9.56 9.86 13.28
CA SER A 166 9.75 9.50 11.87
C SER A 166 9.21 10.59 10.94
N ALA A 167 9.99 10.97 9.93
CA ALA A 167 9.63 12.06 9.01
C ALA A 167 8.31 11.78 8.27
N VAL A 168 8.05 10.52 7.90
CA VAL A 168 6.82 10.13 7.19
C VAL A 168 5.56 10.31 8.01
N LEU A 169 5.63 10.18 9.34
CA LEU A 169 4.47 10.39 10.23
C LEU A 169 4.11 11.88 10.40
N ARG A 170 4.99 12.78 9.98
CA ARG A 170 4.74 14.24 9.98
C ARG A 170 4.03 14.71 8.72
N LEU A 171 3.93 13.86 7.70
CA LEU A 171 3.21 14.15 6.46
C LEU A 171 1.71 14.12 6.76
N GLY A 172 1.08 15.28 6.88
CA GLY A 172 -0.32 15.37 7.33
C GLY A 172 -1.37 14.96 6.29
N SER A 173 -0.97 14.66 5.06
CA SER A 173 -1.88 14.36 3.94
C SER A 173 -1.94 12.88 3.58
N LEU A 174 -1.05 12.04 4.12
CA LEU A 174 -0.91 10.64 3.72
C LEU A 174 -1.13 9.73 4.93
N ARG A 175 -1.84 8.63 4.71
CA ARG A 175 -1.86 7.51 5.66
C ARG A 175 -0.52 6.81 5.62
N VAL A 176 -0.04 6.33 6.77
CA VAL A 176 1.20 5.55 6.83
C VAL A 176 0.87 4.18 7.37
N GLU A 177 1.17 3.16 6.59
CA GLU A 177 0.84 1.77 6.87
C GLU A 177 2.12 0.93 6.99
N GLN A 178 2.14 -0.02 7.92
CA GLN A 178 3.20 -1.02 8.04
C GLN A 178 2.58 -2.40 8.00
N SER A 179 3.19 -3.32 7.26
CA SER A 179 2.78 -4.72 7.22
C SER A 179 3.97 -5.65 7.37
N ILE A 180 3.75 -6.78 8.01
CA ILE A 180 4.73 -7.86 8.13
C ILE A 180 4.03 -9.21 8.22
N LEU A 181 4.58 -10.21 7.55
CA LEU A 181 4.19 -11.61 7.72
C LEU A 181 5.08 -12.28 8.77
N ILE A 182 4.47 -12.86 9.80
CA ILE A 182 5.15 -13.47 10.94
C ILE A 182 4.77 -14.95 10.99
N GLY A 183 5.66 -15.81 10.51
CA GLY A 183 5.35 -17.19 10.18
C GLY A 183 4.21 -17.25 9.17
N ARG A 184 2.97 -17.42 9.66
CA ARG A 184 1.74 -17.45 8.84
C ARG A 184 0.64 -16.50 9.36
N SER A 185 1.01 -15.56 10.23
CA SER A 185 0.13 -14.53 10.76
C SER A 185 0.52 -13.18 10.19
N HIS A 186 -0.46 -12.33 9.88
CA HIS A 186 -0.20 -10.99 9.36
C HIS A 186 -0.28 -9.96 10.49
N CYS A 187 0.70 -9.07 10.60
CA CYS A 187 0.60 -7.90 11.48
C CYS A 187 0.56 -6.64 10.62
N PHE A 188 -0.38 -5.76 10.94
CA PHE A 188 -0.62 -4.50 10.23
C PHE A 188 -0.69 -3.36 11.24
N ILE A 189 -0.11 -2.21 10.88
CA ILE A 189 -0.22 -0.98 11.66
C ILE A 189 -0.65 0.14 10.71
N SER A 190 -1.71 0.86 11.06
CA SER A 190 -2.11 2.09 10.42
C SER A 190 -1.87 3.27 11.36
N HIS A 191 -1.06 4.22 10.91
CA HIS A 191 -0.71 5.41 11.67
C HIS A 191 -1.60 6.59 11.29
N ALA A 192 -1.81 7.47 12.27
CA ALA A 192 -2.48 8.75 12.08
C ALA A 192 -1.63 9.86 12.73
N LYS A 193 -1.74 11.07 12.17
CA LYS A 193 -0.93 12.21 12.60
C LYS A 193 -1.16 12.52 14.08
N GLY A 194 -0.06 12.59 14.84
CA GLY A 194 -0.10 12.98 16.27
C GLY A 194 -0.58 11.88 17.22
N LYS A 195 -0.77 10.65 16.74
CA LYS A 195 -1.08 9.48 17.56
C LYS A 195 0.18 8.66 17.73
N ASP A 196 0.56 8.43 18.99
CA ASP A 196 1.72 7.58 19.32
C ASP A 196 1.23 6.18 19.70
N LEU A 197 1.50 5.22 18.82
CA LEU A 197 1.15 3.81 19.01
C LEU A 197 2.25 2.99 19.69
N THR A 198 3.45 3.54 19.92
CA THR A 198 4.63 2.79 20.36
C THR A 198 4.49 2.18 21.75
N SER A 199 3.58 2.70 22.59
CA SER A 199 3.27 2.13 23.90
C SER A 199 2.43 0.85 23.85
N VAL A 200 1.82 0.52 22.70
CA VAL A 200 0.96 -0.66 22.57
C VAL A 200 1.85 -1.90 22.42
N PRO A 201 1.73 -2.91 23.30
CA PRO A 201 2.62 -4.06 23.32
C PRO A 201 2.25 -5.11 22.26
N ILE A 202 2.19 -4.73 20.99
CA ILE A 202 1.72 -5.58 19.88
C ILE A 202 2.50 -6.89 19.74
N LYS A 203 3.80 -6.87 20.04
CA LYS A 203 4.63 -8.07 20.04
C LYS A 203 4.14 -9.07 21.09
N ARG A 204 3.95 -8.60 22.32
CA ARG A 204 3.42 -9.44 23.42
C ARG A 204 2.00 -9.90 23.11
N ALA A 205 1.15 -9.04 22.53
CA ALA A 205 -0.20 -9.41 22.14
C ALA A 205 -0.19 -10.56 21.11
N LEU A 206 0.69 -10.50 20.10
CA LEU A 206 0.84 -11.56 19.11
C LEU A 206 1.42 -12.86 19.70
N GLU A 207 2.41 -12.74 20.59
CA GLU A 207 3.10 -13.86 21.23
C GLU A 207 2.29 -14.53 22.35
N ALA A 208 1.28 -13.83 22.89
CA ALA A 208 0.33 -14.37 23.85
C ALA A 208 -0.54 -15.49 23.26
N ILE A 209 -0.65 -15.54 21.93
CA ILE A 209 -1.37 -16.61 21.22
C ILE A 209 -0.38 -17.71 20.85
N PRO A 210 -0.65 -18.97 21.23
CA PRO A 210 0.15 -20.11 20.81
C PRO A 210 0.34 -20.19 19.29
N SER A 211 1.53 -20.59 18.83
CA SER A 211 1.89 -20.56 17.41
C SER A 211 1.00 -21.43 16.53
N ASP A 212 0.48 -22.53 17.07
CA ASP A 212 -0.48 -23.43 16.44
C ASP A 212 -1.88 -22.79 16.27
N LYS A 213 -2.23 -21.83 17.14
CA LYS A 213 -3.53 -21.14 17.13
C LYS A 213 -3.54 -19.82 16.35
N ARG A 214 -2.38 -19.30 15.93
CA ARG A 214 -2.27 -18.03 15.17
C ARG A 214 -2.17 -18.21 13.65
N TYR A 215 -2.27 -19.43 13.14
CA TYR A 215 -2.23 -19.69 11.70
C TYR A 215 -3.31 -18.87 10.96
N GLY A 216 -2.90 -18.06 9.97
CA GLY A 216 -3.83 -17.22 9.21
C GLY A 216 -4.46 -16.06 10.00
N ALA A 217 -4.03 -15.85 11.25
CA ALA A 217 -4.52 -14.75 12.06
C ALA A 217 -3.96 -13.40 11.59
N VAL A 218 -4.74 -12.34 11.79
CA VAL A 218 -4.36 -10.96 11.49
C VAL A 218 -4.43 -10.13 12.76
N LEU A 219 -3.35 -9.45 13.11
CA LEU A 219 -3.30 -8.45 14.17
C LEU A 219 -3.16 -7.06 13.52
N SER A 220 -4.20 -6.23 13.62
CA SER A 220 -4.19 -4.86 13.09
C SER A 220 -4.19 -3.85 14.24
N LEU A 221 -3.25 -2.91 14.25
CA LEU A 221 -3.24 -1.77 15.17
C LEU A 221 -3.49 -0.50 14.38
N GLU A 222 -4.59 0.20 14.66
CA GLU A 222 -5.02 1.36 13.88
C GLU A 222 -5.13 2.57 14.78
N ALA A 223 -4.46 3.66 14.42
CA ALA A 223 -4.48 4.90 15.19
C ALA A 223 -5.82 5.63 15.08
N GLU A 224 -6.47 5.54 13.91
CA GLU A 224 -7.81 6.05 13.65
C GLU A 224 -8.54 5.11 12.70
N ASP A 225 -9.58 4.43 13.20
CA ASP A 225 -10.55 3.75 12.34
C ASP A 225 -11.29 4.74 11.43
N TYR A 226 -11.63 4.31 10.22
CA TYR A 226 -12.37 5.06 9.21
C TYR A 226 -13.72 5.60 9.70
N ASN A 227 -14.40 4.87 10.59
CA ASN A 227 -15.73 5.23 11.07
C ASN A 227 -15.71 5.92 12.43
N SER A 228 -14.93 5.39 13.37
CA SER A 228 -14.98 5.80 14.77
C SER A 228 -13.87 6.78 15.18
N HIS A 229 -12.83 6.95 14.35
CA HIS A 229 -11.61 7.72 14.68
C HIS A 229 -10.96 7.29 16.01
N GLN A 230 -11.16 6.03 16.40
CA GLN A 230 -10.62 5.46 17.61
C GLN A 230 -9.30 4.75 17.34
N ALA A 231 -8.37 4.86 18.30
CA ALA A 231 -7.20 3.99 18.34
C ALA A 231 -7.64 2.57 18.76
N ARG A 232 -7.48 1.59 17.87
CA ARG A 232 -7.99 0.23 18.07
C ARG A 232 -6.96 -0.85 17.80
N LEU A 233 -7.01 -1.91 18.60
CA LEU A 233 -6.33 -3.17 18.31
C LEU A 233 -7.36 -4.20 17.86
N ILE A 234 -7.15 -4.78 16.69
CA ILE A 234 -8.01 -5.81 16.11
C ILE A 234 -7.21 -7.10 16.04
N PHE A 235 -7.74 -8.17 16.63
CA PHE A 235 -7.23 -9.51 16.44
C PHE A 235 -8.27 -10.36 15.74
N LYS A 236 -7.95 -10.75 14.50
CA LYS A 236 -8.79 -11.60 13.66
C LYS A 236 -8.19 -12.99 13.56
N LYS A 237 -8.87 -14.01 14.08
CA LYS A 237 -8.44 -15.41 14.01
C LYS A 237 -8.96 -16.11 12.77
N TRP A 238 -8.27 -17.15 12.33
CA TRP A 238 -8.82 -18.09 11.35
C TRP A 238 -9.57 -19.22 12.06
N VAL A 239 -10.90 -19.12 12.18
CA VAL A 239 -11.74 -20.17 12.82
C VAL A 239 -13.06 -20.33 12.06
N ASN A 240 -13.54 -21.56 11.96
CA ASN A 240 -14.76 -21.93 11.21
C ASN A 240 -16.05 -21.89 12.06
N ASP A 241 -15.99 -21.98 13.40
CA ASP A 241 -17.15 -21.81 14.29
C ASP A 241 -16.73 -21.52 15.75
N TRP A 242 -17.54 -20.75 16.48
CA TRP A 242 -17.33 -20.33 17.88
C TRP A 242 -17.99 -21.27 18.90
N GLN A 243 -18.65 -22.35 18.47
CA GLN A 243 -19.50 -23.15 19.37
C GLN A 243 -18.74 -23.78 20.55
N ASP A 244 -17.42 -23.97 20.45
CA ASP A 244 -16.54 -24.50 21.51
C ASP A 244 -15.20 -23.74 21.62
N GLU A 245 -15.21 -22.41 21.45
CA GLU A 245 -13.97 -21.62 21.50
C GLU A 245 -13.42 -21.47 22.93
N ASP A 246 -12.20 -21.96 23.13
CA ASP A 246 -11.32 -21.64 24.25
C ASP A 246 -11.12 -20.11 24.33
N VAL A 247 -11.60 -19.48 25.41
CA VAL A 247 -11.49 -18.04 25.65
C VAL A 247 -10.07 -17.60 26.00
N GLN A 248 -9.16 -18.54 26.32
CA GLN A 248 -7.84 -18.22 26.82
C GLN A 248 -6.96 -17.41 25.84
N PRO A 249 -6.91 -17.71 24.52
CA PRO A 249 -6.13 -16.90 23.58
C PRO A 249 -6.65 -15.47 23.47
N ASP A 250 -7.97 -15.28 23.47
CA ASP A 250 -8.61 -13.95 23.45
C ASP A 250 -8.32 -13.17 24.72
N ALA A 251 -8.48 -13.84 25.86
CA ALA A 251 -8.17 -13.28 27.17
C ALA A 251 -6.69 -12.90 27.27
N ALA A 252 -5.79 -13.70 26.71
CA ALA A 252 -4.35 -13.43 26.71
C ALA A 252 -4.00 -12.19 25.89
N VAL A 253 -4.58 -12.03 24.69
CA VAL A 253 -4.44 -10.80 23.88
C VAL A 253 -4.95 -9.59 24.66
N LEU A 254 -6.17 -9.66 25.19
CA LEU A 254 -6.77 -8.56 25.95
C LEU A 254 -5.92 -8.21 27.18
N ALA A 255 -5.48 -9.21 27.95
CA ALA A 255 -4.65 -9.04 29.14
C ALA A 255 -3.34 -8.31 28.83
N THR A 256 -2.72 -8.56 27.68
CA THR A 256 -1.47 -7.88 27.31
C THR A 256 -1.61 -6.38 27.13
N VAL A 257 -2.82 -5.91 26.79
CA VAL A 257 -3.08 -4.50 26.49
C VAL A 257 -3.88 -3.77 27.56
N LEU A 258 -4.36 -4.48 28.60
CA LEU A 258 -4.90 -3.84 29.79
C LEU A 258 -3.85 -2.92 30.42
N GLY A 259 -4.29 -1.75 30.86
CA GLY A 259 -3.44 -0.67 31.37
C GLY A 259 -2.87 0.26 30.28
N ASN A 260 -2.95 -0.09 28.99
CA ASN A 260 -2.49 0.80 27.91
C ASN A 260 -3.36 2.06 27.80
N GLN A 261 -2.73 3.23 27.88
CA GLN A 261 -3.45 4.53 27.91
C GLN A 261 -3.85 5.05 26.52
N VAL A 262 -3.33 4.46 25.44
CA VAL A 262 -3.54 4.92 24.05
C VAL A 262 -4.75 4.26 23.42
N LEU A 263 -4.94 2.95 23.66
CA LEU A 263 -6.04 2.20 23.08
C LEU A 263 -7.39 2.69 23.61
N GLN A 264 -8.33 2.83 22.68
CA GLN A 264 -9.72 3.19 22.94
C GLN A 264 -10.66 2.00 22.67
N ARG A 265 -10.20 0.99 21.92
CA ARG A 265 -10.98 -0.20 21.64
C ARG A 265 -10.09 -1.42 21.34
N VAL A 266 -10.54 -2.60 21.75
CA VAL A 266 -9.97 -3.89 21.33
C VAL A 266 -11.08 -4.70 20.69
N GLU A 267 -10.86 -5.24 19.49
CA GLU A 267 -11.83 -6.07 18.80
C GLU A 267 -11.25 -7.46 18.54
N LEU A 268 -11.99 -8.48 18.91
CA LEU A 268 -11.66 -9.88 18.68
C LEU A 268 -12.65 -10.44 17.66
N LEU A 269 -12.16 -10.89 16.50
CA LEU A 269 -12.98 -11.31 15.37
C LEU A 269 -12.62 -12.72 14.92
N THR A 270 -13.61 -13.42 14.37
CA THR A 270 -13.33 -14.58 13.51
C THR A 270 -13.27 -14.20 12.03
N SER A 271 -12.39 -14.91 11.32
CA SER A 271 -12.30 -14.85 9.87
C SER A 271 -13.54 -15.45 9.23
N VAL A 272 -13.76 -15.03 7.98
CA VAL A 272 -14.92 -15.41 7.18
C VAL A 272 -14.38 -16.17 5.99
N GLU A 273 -14.49 -17.49 6.02
CA GLU A 273 -14.31 -18.33 4.82
C GLU A 273 -15.65 -18.54 4.08
N SER A 274 -16.79 -18.15 4.67
CA SER A 274 -18.16 -18.42 4.16
C SER A 274 -19.08 -17.19 4.13
N LYS A 275 -20.29 -17.28 3.56
CA LYS A 275 -21.25 -16.16 3.38
C LYS A 275 -21.85 -15.56 4.68
N VAL A 276 -21.25 -15.81 5.84
CA VAL A 276 -21.74 -15.37 7.16
C VAL A 276 -20.92 -14.17 7.65
N GLN A 277 -21.57 -13.17 8.25
CA GLN A 277 -20.87 -12.01 8.81
C GLN A 277 -19.87 -12.45 9.91
N PRO A 278 -18.68 -11.83 9.97
CA PRO A 278 -17.72 -12.09 11.03
C PRO A 278 -18.36 -11.77 12.38
N ARG A 279 -18.17 -12.65 13.37
CA ARG A 279 -18.55 -12.33 14.75
C ARG A 279 -17.47 -11.45 15.36
N VAL A 280 -17.89 -10.40 16.04
CA VAL A 280 -17.03 -9.41 16.68
C VAL A 280 -17.34 -9.39 18.17
N VAL A 281 -16.30 -9.42 19.00
CA VAL A 281 -16.39 -9.07 20.42
C VAL A 281 -15.53 -7.82 20.63
N GLY A 282 -16.18 -6.70 20.91
CA GLY A 282 -15.52 -5.40 21.12
C GLY A 282 -15.39 -5.06 22.60
N PHE A 283 -14.26 -4.49 23.00
CA PHE A 283 -14.01 -3.96 24.33
C PHE A 283 -13.61 -2.49 24.21
N ASP A 284 -14.53 -1.59 24.55
CA ASP A 284 -14.20 -0.17 24.65
C ASP A 284 -13.27 0.06 25.84
N MET A 285 -12.28 0.92 25.66
CA MET A 285 -11.25 1.21 26.64
C MET A 285 -11.24 2.69 27.02
N LYS A 286 -11.05 2.95 28.31
CA LYS A 286 -10.84 4.30 28.85
C LYS A 286 -9.73 4.25 29.89
N SER A 287 -8.67 5.01 29.65
CA SER A 287 -7.51 5.11 30.54
C SER A 287 -6.93 3.74 30.91
N GLY A 288 -6.84 2.84 29.93
CA GLY A 288 -6.30 1.48 30.11
C GLY A 288 -7.25 0.46 30.72
N THR A 289 -8.49 0.83 31.04
CA THR A 289 -9.49 -0.10 31.60
C THR A 289 -10.62 -0.33 30.60
N VAL A 290 -11.14 -1.55 30.55
CA VAL A 290 -12.33 -1.88 29.76
C VAL A 290 -13.58 -1.22 30.37
N VAL A 291 -14.40 -0.61 29.53
CA VAL A 291 -15.70 -0.03 29.88
C VAL A 291 -16.77 -1.09 29.67
N GLY A 292 -17.46 -1.49 30.75
CA GLY A 292 -18.49 -2.54 30.70
C GLY A 292 -17.90 -3.94 30.65
N GLN A 293 -18.56 -4.85 29.94
CA GLN A 293 -18.22 -6.29 29.88
C GLN A 293 -17.77 -6.76 28.50
N GLY A 294 -17.65 -5.84 27.54
CA GLY A 294 -17.52 -6.15 26.12
C GLY A 294 -18.88 -6.29 25.43
N ASP A 295 -18.87 -6.18 24.11
CA ASP A 295 -20.05 -6.21 23.25
C ASP A 295 -19.90 -7.29 22.16
N PRO A 296 -20.74 -8.34 22.14
CA PRO A 296 -21.86 -8.57 23.06
C PRO A 296 -21.41 -9.08 24.45
N PRO A 297 -22.10 -8.73 25.56
CA PRO A 297 -21.70 -9.10 26.92
C PRO A 297 -21.61 -10.61 27.16
N GLU A 298 -22.47 -11.40 26.52
CA GLU A 298 -22.51 -12.87 26.69
C GLU A 298 -21.24 -13.55 26.21
N LYS A 299 -20.49 -12.90 25.31
CA LYS A 299 -19.18 -13.35 24.82
C LYS A 299 -18.03 -12.57 25.46
N GLY A 300 -18.20 -11.27 25.68
CA GLY A 300 -17.17 -10.42 26.27
C GLY A 300 -16.87 -10.71 27.74
N ALA A 301 -17.90 -10.93 28.56
CA ALA A 301 -17.74 -11.09 30.01
C ALA A 301 -16.78 -12.23 30.42
N PRO A 302 -16.88 -13.46 29.87
CA PRO A 302 -15.95 -14.54 30.22
C PRO A 302 -14.52 -14.25 29.76
N ILE A 303 -14.33 -13.61 28.59
CA ILE A 303 -13.01 -13.22 28.09
C ILE A 303 -12.38 -12.16 29.00
N LEU A 304 -13.14 -11.12 29.37
CA LEU A 304 -12.67 -10.06 30.26
C LEU A 304 -12.29 -10.60 31.64
N ALA A 305 -13.12 -11.49 32.22
CA ALA A 305 -12.85 -12.09 33.51
C ALA A 305 -11.55 -12.92 33.48
N ALA A 306 -11.35 -13.74 32.45
CA ALA A 306 -10.12 -14.50 32.27
C ALA A 306 -8.90 -13.59 32.07
N ALA A 307 -9.02 -12.51 31.30
CA ALA A 307 -7.95 -11.55 31.08
C ALA A 307 -7.53 -10.86 32.39
N GLN A 308 -8.49 -10.44 33.22
CA GLN A 308 -8.23 -9.84 34.53
C GLN A 308 -7.55 -10.81 35.49
N GLN A 309 -7.94 -12.09 35.48
CA GLN A 309 -7.26 -13.13 36.27
C GLN A 309 -5.81 -13.33 35.85
N MET A 310 -5.51 -13.30 34.54
CA MET A 310 -4.14 -13.38 34.03
C MET A 310 -3.29 -12.18 34.46
N VAL A 311 -3.84 -10.97 34.45
CA VAL A 311 -3.12 -9.78 34.93
C VAL A 311 -2.84 -9.88 36.44
N ALA A 312 -3.82 -10.35 37.22
CA ALA A 312 -3.69 -10.52 38.66
C ALA A 312 -2.69 -11.62 39.06
N SER A 313 -2.50 -12.67 38.25
CA SER A 313 -1.57 -13.76 38.55
C SER A 313 -0.10 -13.45 38.21
N VAL A 314 0.14 -12.39 37.44
CA VAL A 314 1.47 -11.93 37.02
C VAL A 314 1.96 -10.73 37.86
N SER A 315 1.07 -10.14 38.66
CA SER A 315 1.35 -9.02 39.58
C SER A 315 1.83 -9.51 40.95
#